data_AF-Q4KL11-F1
#
_entry.id   AF-Q4KL11-F1
#
_cell.length_a   1.000
_cell.length_b   1.000
_cell.length_c   1.000
_cell.angle_alpha   90.00
_cell.angle_beta   90.00
_cell.angle_gamma   90.00
#
_symmetry.space_group_name_H-M   'P 1'
#
loop_
_entity.id
_entity.type
_entity.pdbx_description
1 polymer ?
#
loop_
_entity_poly.entity_id
_entity_poly.type
_entity_poly.pdbx_seq_one_letter_code
_entity_poly.pdbx_strand_id
1 'polypeptide(L)'
;MDSPCTSESIYNLIPSDLKEPPQHPRYTSLFRATIKNDMKKFKTAMKTMGPAKVEIPSPKDFLKKHSKEKTLPPKKKFNRCSPKKPAVPLRTDHPVMGIQSGKNFINTNAADVIMGVAKKPKPIYVDKRTGDKHDLETSGLFPKYINKKDYGITPEYICKRNEDVKKAQEEYDNYIQENLKKAAMKRLSDEEREAVLQGLKKNWEEVHKEFQSLSVFIDSVPKKIRKQKLEKEMKQLEHDISVIEKHKIIYIANK
;
A
#
# COMPACT_ATOMS: atom_id res chain seq x y z
N MET A 1 14.74 -16.42 -22.01
CA MET A 1 13.68 -17.24 -21.39
C MET A 1 12.97 -17.93 -22.52
N ASP A 2 13.31 -19.21 -22.65
CA ASP A 2 13.04 -20.03 -23.81
C ASP A 2 11.54 -20.12 -24.09
N SER A 3 11.16 -19.89 -25.35
CA SER A 3 9.85 -20.29 -25.84
C SER A 3 9.76 -21.81 -25.68
N PRO A 4 8.78 -22.35 -24.93
CA PRO A 4 8.66 -23.79 -24.79
C PRO A 4 8.37 -24.35 -26.19
N CYS A 5 9.28 -25.20 -26.66
CA CYS A 5 9.11 -25.98 -27.88
C CYS A 5 7.83 -26.81 -27.73
N THR A 6 6.73 -26.33 -28.32
CA THR A 6 5.50 -27.10 -28.40
C THR A 6 5.71 -28.17 -29.46
N SER A 7 5.79 -29.43 -29.05
CA SER A 7 5.73 -30.58 -29.95
C SER A 7 4.57 -30.39 -30.93
N GLU A 8 4.87 -30.35 -32.23
CA GLU A 8 3.87 -30.20 -33.28
C GLU A 8 2.83 -31.32 -33.14
N SER A 9 1.58 -30.93 -32.87
CA SER A 9 0.46 -31.84 -32.65
C SER A 9 -0.67 -31.46 -33.59
N ILE A 10 -1.19 -32.44 -34.33
CA ILE A 10 -2.29 -32.26 -35.30
C ILE A 10 -3.52 -31.63 -34.63
N TYR A 11 -3.72 -31.86 -33.33
CA TYR A 11 -4.81 -31.30 -32.55
C TYR A 11 -4.68 -29.79 -32.24
N ASN A 12 -3.49 -29.19 -32.44
CA ASN A 12 -3.22 -27.77 -32.20
C ASN A 12 -3.14 -26.95 -33.51
N LEU A 13 -3.52 -27.54 -34.66
CA LEU A 13 -3.47 -26.87 -35.98
C LEU A 13 -4.47 -25.72 -36.11
N ILE A 14 -5.60 -25.81 -35.42
CA ILE A 14 -6.61 -24.75 -35.36
C ILE A 14 -6.44 -24.08 -33.99
N PRO A 15 -5.99 -22.82 -33.91
CA PRO A 15 -5.93 -22.08 -32.66
C PRO A 15 -7.28 -22.13 -31.96
N SER A 16 -7.31 -22.51 -30.68
CA SER A 16 -8.54 -22.45 -29.90
C SER A 16 -8.98 -21.00 -29.75
N ASP A 17 -10.26 -20.72 -30.00
CA ASP A 17 -10.81 -19.38 -29.80
C ASP A 17 -10.65 -18.97 -28.33
N LEU A 18 -9.69 -18.09 -28.05
CA LEU A 18 -9.54 -17.45 -26.76
C LEU A 18 -10.75 -16.54 -26.55
N LYS A 19 -11.78 -17.06 -25.87
CA LYS A 19 -12.91 -16.25 -25.43
C LYS A 19 -12.39 -15.20 -24.45
N GLU A 20 -12.35 -13.94 -24.89
CA GLU A 20 -12.04 -12.83 -23.99
C GLU A 20 -12.96 -12.90 -22.77
N PRO A 21 -12.40 -12.83 -21.54
CA PRO A 21 -13.23 -12.81 -20.35
C PRO A 21 -14.15 -11.58 -20.41
N PRO A 22 -15.42 -11.70 -20.01
CA PRO A 22 -16.34 -10.57 -20.04
C PRO A 22 -15.79 -9.43 -19.17
N GLN A 23 -15.94 -8.19 -19.66
CA GLN A 23 -15.53 -7.01 -18.91
C GLN A 23 -16.21 -6.98 -17.53
N HIS A 24 -15.44 -6.64 -16.50
CA HIS A 24 -15.97 -6.52 -15.15
C HIS A 24 -17.00 -5.38 -15.08
N PRO A 25 -18.08 -5.52 -14.28
CA PRO A 25 -19.06 -4.46 -14.12
C PRO A 25 -18.41 -3.21 -13.52
N ARG A 26 -18.79 -2.04 -14.02
CA ARG A 26 -18.33 -0.76 -13.48
C ARG A 26 -18.76 -0.60 -12.02
N TYR A 27 -17.84 -0.13 -11.18
CA TYR A 27 -18.11 0.19 -9.78
C TYR A 27 -19.27 1.19 -9.67
N THR A 28 -20.20 0.92 -8.76
CA THR A 28 -21.24 1.89 -8.36
C THR A 28 -21.15 2.15 -6.86
N SER A 29 -21.17 3.43 -6.48
CA SER A 29 -21.09 3.82 -5.08
C SER A 29 -22.32 3.33 -4.30
N LEU A 30 -22.10 2.82 -3.09
CA LEU A 30 -23.17 2.43 -2.14
C LEU A 30 -24.17 3.58 -1.89
N PHE A 31 -23.71 4.82 -1.96
CA PHE A 31 -24.50 6.03 -1.73
C PHE A 31 -25.23 6.57 -2.99
N ARG A 32 -25.16 5.87 -4.13
CA ARG A 32 -25.79 6.36 -5.38
C ARG A 32 -27.30 6.55 -5.22
N ALA A 33 -27.96 5.65 -4.50
CA ALA A 33 -29.40 5.71 -4.26
C ALA A 33 -29.78 6.82 -3.26
N THR A 34 -29.00 6.97 -2.19
CA THR A 34 -29.25 8.02 -1.17
C THR A 34 -29.12 9.41 -1.78
N ILE A 35 -28.06 9.66 -2.57
CA ILE A 35 -27.86 10.94 -3.27
C ILE A 35 -29.02 11.24 -4.22
N LYS A 36 -29.46 10.25 -5.03
CA LYS A 36 -30.62 10.43 -5.92
C LYS A 36 -31.90 10.78 -5.15
N ASN A 37 -32.12 10.13 -4.00
CA ASN A 37 -33.28 10.39 -3.17
C ASN A 37 -33.20 11.79 -2.53
N ASP A 38 -32.05 12.17 -1.99
CA ASP A 38 -31.85 13.50 -1.37
C ASP A 38 -32.02 14.64 -2.39
N MET A 39 -31.50 14.48 -3.60
CA MET A 39 -31.72 15.45 -4.67
C MET A 39 -33.19 15.56 -5.10
N LYS A 40 -33.98 14.49 -4.97
CA LYS A 40 -35.41 14.47 -5.31
C LYS A 40 -36.30 14.96 -4.16
N LYS A 41 -35.93 14.76 -2.90
CA LYS A 41 -36.72 15.14 -1.71
C LYS A 41 -37.17 16.59 -1.72
N PHE A 42 -36.33 17.50 -2.22
CA PHE A 42 -36.64 18.93 -2.27
C PHE A 42 -37.31 19.38 -3.58
N LYS A 43 -37.46 18.48 -4.56
CA LYS A 43 -38.12 18.76 -5.83
C LYS A 43 -39.59 18.33 -5.73
N THR A 44 -40.49 19.30 -5.60
CA THR A 44 -41.91 19.08 -5.82
C THR A 44 -42.24 19.37 -7.28
N ALA A 45 -43.14 18.59 -7.89
CA ALA A 45 -43.66 18.92 -9.21
C ALA A 45 -44.23 20.35 -9.19
N MET A 46 -44.06 21.11 -10.27
CA MET A 46 -44.72 22.40 -10.52
C MET A 46 -44.54 23.52 -9.46
N LYS A 47 -43.46 23.49 -8.65
CA LYS A 47 -43.22 24.48 -7.57
C LYS A 47 -43.05 25.93 -8.05
N THR A 48 -42.42 26.14 -9.20
CA THR A 48 -41.99 27.48 -9.66
C THR A 48 -43.10 28.23 -10.38
N MET A 49 -43.81 27.57 -11.31
CA MET A 49 -44.80 28.22 -12.19
C MET A 49 -46.23 27.64 -12.07
N GLY A 50 -46.45 26.65 -11.20
CA GLY A 50 -47.73 25.95 -11.11
C GLY A 50 -48.04 25.05 -12.32
N PRO A 51 -49.22 24.40 -12.34
CA PRO A 51 -49.67 23.62 -13.49
C PRO A 51 -50.06 24.53 -14.66
N ALA A 52 -49.78 24.11 -15.90
CA ALA A 52 -50.11 24.89 -17.10
C ALA A 52 -51.61 25.11 -17.31
N LYS A 53 -52.43 24.15 -16.86
CA LYS A 53 -53.89 24.28 -16.75
C LYS A 53 -54.29 23.74 -15.38
N VAL A 54 -54.92 24.57 -14.56
CA VAL A 54 -55.45 24.16 -13.25
C VAL A 54 -56.73 23.36 -13.50
N GLU A 55 -56.75 22.11 -13.08
CA GLU A 55 -57.95 21.29 -13.15
C GLU A 55 -59.01 21.85 -12.18
N ILE A 56 -60.18 22.21 -12.72
CA ILE A 56 -61.30 22.71 -11.93
C ILE A 56 -62.00 21.49 -11.33
N PRO A 57 -62.13 21.40 -9.99
CA PRO A 57 -62.77 20.26 -9.36
C PRO A 57 -64.25 20.16 -9.78
N SER A 58 -64.72 18.95 -10.02
CA SER A 58 -66.12 18.69 -10.35
C SER A 58 -67.03 19.10 -9.18
N PRO A 59 -68.22 19.70 -9.42
CA PRO A 59 -69.16 20.07 -8.35
C PRO A 59 -69.61 18.89 -7.47
N LYS A 60 -69.43 17.64 -7.93
CA LYS A 60 -69.70 16.42 -7.15
C LYS A 60 -68.64 16.15 -6.07
N ASP A 61 -67.43 16.69 -6.22
CA ASP A 61 -66.29 16.50 -5.32
C ASP A 61 -66.18 17.63 -4.29
N PHE A 62 -67.30 17.95 -3.63
CA PHE A 62 -67.32 18.94 -2.57
C PHE A 62 -66.63 18.44 -1.29
N LEU A 63 -66.07 19.36 -0.50
CA LEU A 63 -65.38 19.05 0.74
C LEU A 63 -66.34 18.43 1.78
N LYS A 64 -66.13 17.15 2.13
CA LYS A 64 -66.89 16.48 3.18
C LYS A 64 -66.30 16.76 4.58
N LYS A 65 -67.13 16.65 5.62
CA LYS A 65 -66.71 16.78 7.03
C LYS A 65 -65.55 15.81 7.32
N HIS A 66 -64.49 16.27 7.99
CA HIS A 66 -63.28 15.51 8.33
C HIS A 66 -62.43 14.99 7.15
N SER A 67 -62.70 15.39 5.90
CA SER A 67 -61.95 14.92 4.72
C SER A 67 -60.46 15.28 4.70
N LYS A 68 -60.09 16.41 5.34
CA LYS A 68 -58.70 16.88 5.45
C LYS A 68 -58.05 16.55 6.81
N GLU A 69 -58.77 15.85 7.67
CA GLU A 69 -58.24 15.51 8.99
C GLU A 69 -57.18 14.41 8.85
N LYS A 70 -56.02 14.62 9.49
CA LYS A 70 -54.93 13.65 9.44
C LYS A 70 -55.28 12.48 10.35
N THR A 71 -55.48 11.30 9.77
CA THR A 71 -55.69 10.08 10.56
C THR A 71 -54.38 9.72 11.26
N LEU A 72 -54.39 9.77 12.59
CA LEU A 72 -53.24 9.33 13.38
C LEU A 72 -53.17 7.80 13.34
N PRO A 73 -51.98 7.21 13.11
CA PRO A 73 -51.84 5.77 13.21
C PRO A 73 -52.13 5.29 14.65
N PRO A 74 -52.57 4.03 14.84
CA PRO A 74 -52.80 3.48 16.16
C PRO A 74 -51.53 3.55 17.02
N LYS A 75 -51.69 3.86 18.32
CA LYS A 75 -50.58 4.04 19.25
C LYS A 75 -49.75 2.74 19.36
N LYS A 76 -48.53 2.75 18.82
CA LYS A 76 -47.54 1.68 19.00
C LYS A 76 -46.60 2.02 20.16
N LYS A 77 -46.35 1.06 21.06
CA LYS A 77 -45.33 1.20 22.12
C LYS A 77 -43.95 1.10 21.45
N PHE A 78 -43.18 2.17 21.51
CA PHE A 78 -41.81 2.22 20.99
C PHE A 78 -40.85 2.09 22.17
N ASN A 79 -39.92 1.13 22.15
CA ASN A 79 -38.91 0.98 23.21
C ASN A 79 -37.88 2.10 23.06
N ARG A 80 -38.03 3.18 23.84
CA ARG A 80 -37.18 4.39 23.76
C ARG A 80 -36.08 4.49 24.81
N CYS A 81 -36.01 3.59 25.80
CA CYS A 81 -34.96 3.64 26.82
C CYS A 81 -34.72 2.25 27.40
N SER A 82 -33.50 1.73 27.24
CA SER A 82 -32.97 0.78 28.22
C SER A 82 -32.65 1.55 29.50
N PRO A 83 -32.99 1.04 30.69
CA PRO A 83 -32.64 1.71 31.94
C PRO A 83 -31.11 1.70 32.08
N LYS A 84 -30.49 2.89 32.05
CA LYS A 84 -29.02 3.04 32.22
C LYS A 84 -28.57 2.82 33.66
N LYS A 85 -29.50 2.83 34.61
CA LYS A 85 -29.23 2.70 36.05
C LYS A 85 -29.85 1.40 36.57
N PRO A 86 -29.20 0.71 37.52
CA PRO A 86 -29.79 -0.45 38.18
C PRO A 86 -31.07 -0.05 38.93
N ALA A 87 -31.96 -1.02 39.16
CA ALA A 87 -33.13 -0.82 39.99
C ALA A 87 -32.71 -0.46 41.42
N VAL A 88 -33.51 0.39 42.07
CA VAL A 88 -33.30 0.74 43.47
C VAL A 88 -33.50 -0.53 44.33
N PRO A 89 -32.66 -0.78 45.35
CA PRO A 89 -32.82 -1.90 46.26
C PRO A 89 -34.22 -1.97 46.87
N LEU A 90 -34.73 -3.18 47.10
CA LEU A 90 -36.04 -3.38 47.70
C LEU A 90 -36.01 -3.08 49.20
N ARG A 91 -37.15 -2.73 49.79
CA ARG A 91 -37.28 -2.49 51.24
C ARG A 91 -36.90 -3.73 52.09
N THR A 92 -36.97 -4.92 51.50
CA THR A 92 -36.58 -6.20 52.09
C THR A 92 -35.08 -6.49 52.01
N ASP A 93 -34.36 -5.79 51.13
CA ASP A 93 -32.91 -5.96 50.97
C ASP A 93 -32.21 -5.17 52.07
N HIS A 94 -31.83 -5.88 53.13
CA HIS A 94 -31.00 -5.32 54.18
C HIS A 94 -29.54 -5.49 53.75
N PRO A 95 -28.73 -4.41 53.67
CA PRO A 95 -27.31 -4.56 53.43
C PRO A 95 -26.70 -5.44 54.52
N VAL A 96 -25.53 -6.05 54.27
CA VAL A 96 -24.81 -6.81 55.28
C VAL A 96 -24.43 -5.87 56.43
N MET A 97 -25.28 -5.80 57.45
CA MET A 97 -25.10 -4.94 58.61
C MET A 97 -24.15 -5.62 59.58
N GLY A 98 -23.14 -4.88 60.04
CA GLY A 98 -22.27 -5.34 61.13
C GLY A 98 -21.26 -6.40 60.72
N ILE A 99 -20.44 -6.13 59.70
CA ILE A 99 -19.14 -6.80 59.58
C ILE A 99 -18.31 -6.34 60.80
N GLN A 100 -18.48 -7.05 61.92
CA GLN A 100 -17.72 -6.82 63.14
C GLN A 100 -16.33 -7.38 62.91
N SER A 101 -15.38 -6.50 62.60
CA SER A 101 -13.98 -6.90 62.51
C SER A 101 -13.47 -7.17 63.93
N GLY A 102 -13.02 -8.40 64.22
CA GLY A 102 -12.32 -8.74 65.46
C GLY A 102 -10.91 -8.14 65.56
N LYS A 103 -10.63 -7.08 64.79
CA LYS A 103 -9.33 -6.43 64.76
C LYS A 103 -9.17 -5.60 66.03
N ASN A 104 -8.13 -5.92 66.81
CA ASN A 104 -7.75 -5.13 67.97
C ASN A 104 -7.06 -3.83 67.50
N PHE A 105 -7.86 -2.79 67.29
CA PHE A 105 -7.38 -1.50 66.79
C PHE A 105 -6.27 -0.90 67.66
N ILE A 106 -6.26 -1.17 68.97
CA ILE A 106 -5.22 -0.71 69.90
C ILE A 106 -3.85 -1.30 69.50
N ASN A 107 -3.79 -2.62 69.36
CA ASN A 107 -2.54 -3.32 69.05
C ASN A 107 -2.11 -3.05 67.61
N THR A 108 -3.05 -2.94 66.68
CA THR A 108 -2.71 -2.65 65.28
C THR A 108 -2.23 -1.22 65.10
N ASN A 109 -2.84 -0.24 65.76
CA ASN A 109 -2.37 1.14 65.71
C ASN A 109 -1.01 1.28 66.38
N ALA A 110 -0.77 0.58 67.49
CA ALA A 110 0.54 0.55 68.15
C ALA A 110 1.61 -0.05 67.23
N ALA A 111 1.32 -1.20 66.60
CA ALA A 111 2.23 -1.82 65.64
C ALA A 111 2.48 -0.92 64.43
N ASP A 112 1.44 -0.30 63.86
CA ASP A 112 1.55 0.61 62.71
C ASP A 112 2.40 1.85 63.02
N VAL A 113 2.34 2.37 64.24
CA VAL A 113 3.17 3.50 64.69
C VAL A 113 4.61 3.08 64.94
N ILE A 114 4.84 1.91 65.57
CA ILE A 114 6.18 1.39 65.86
C ILE A 114 6.91 0.99 64.57
N MET A 115 6.20 0.35 63.65
CA MET A 115 6.75 -0.09 62.35
C MET A 115 6.72 1.01 61.29
N GLY A 116 5.99 2.09 61.53
CA GLY A 116 5.85 3.21 60.62
C GLY A 116 7.19 3.93 60.41
N VAL A 117 7.64 4.01 59.16
CA VAL A 117 8.79 4.85 58.82
C VAL A 117 8.45 6.31 59.10
N ALA A 118 9.32 7.00 59.85
CA ALA A 118 9.15 8.42 60.15
C ALA A 118 8.97 9.23 58.85
N LYS A 119 8.04 10.19 58.87
CA LYS A 119 7.79 11.07 57.72
C LYS A 119 9.08 11.84 57.41
N LYS A 120 9.67 11.58 56.23
CA LYS A 120 10.83 12.35 55.77
C LYS A 120 10.41 13.81 55.61
N PRO A 121 11.11 14.77 56.25
CA PRO A 121 10.79 16.17 56.09
C PRO A 121 10.98 16.57 54.62
N LYS A 122 10.13 17.48 54.14
CA LYS A 122 10.32 18.05 52.81
C LYS A 122 11.62 18.85 52.81
N PRO A 123 12.45 18.75 51.76
CA PRO A 123 13.65 19.57 51.64
C PRO A 123 13.22 21.03 51.43
N ILE A 124 13.59 21.89 52.38
CA ILE A 124 13.22 23.30 52.45
C ILE A 124 14.50 24.11 52.60
N TYR A 125 14.57 25.27 51.97
CA TYR A 125 15.61 26.27 52.22
C TYR A 125 15.04 27.48 52.96
N VAL A 126 15.92 28.21 53.65
CA VAL A 126 15.58 29.37 54.46
C VAL A 126 16.47 30.53 54.01
N ASP A 127 15.84 31.59 53.50
CA ASP A 127 16.58 32.73 52.94
C ASP A 127 16.96 33.79 53.98
N LYS A 128 16.07 34.01 54.96
CA LYS A 128 16.22 35.10 55.94
C LYS A 128 16.38 34.55 57.35
N ARG A 129 17.06 35.33 58.20
CA ARG A 129 17.13 35.07 59.66
C ARG A 129 15.75 35.02 60.33
N THR A 130 14.74 35.66 59.74
CA THR A 130 13.33 35.63 60.18
C THR A 130 12.62 34.30 59.91
N GLY A 131 13.22 33.38 59.15
CA GLY A 131 12.71 32.02 58.98
C GLY A 131 11.68 31.83 57.87
N ASP A 132 11.66 32.69 56.85
CA ASP A 132 10.86 32.47 55.63
C ASP A 132 11.33 31.16 54.95
N LYS A 133 10.42 30.19 54.83
CA LYS A 133 10.69 28.82 54.35
C LYS A 133 10.10 28.63 52.96
N HIS A 134 10.92 28.12 52.05
CA HIS A 134 10.52 27.81 50.68
C HIS A 134 10.93 26.39 50.27
N ASP A 135 10.12 25.74 49.43
CA ASP A 135 10.38 24.39 48.95
C ASP A 135 11.64 24.36 48.06
N LEU A 136 12.58 23.46 48.36
CA LEU A 136 13.86 23.40 47.64
C LEU A 136 13.69 22.84 46.21
N GLU A 137 12.74 21.94 45.99
CA GLU A 137 12.52 21.28 44.69
C GLU A 137 12.05 22.24 43.59
N THR A 138 11.29 23.28 43.93
CA THR A 138 10.71 24.26 42.99
C THR A 138 11.57 25.51 42.83
N SER A 139 12.48 25.76 43.76
CA SER A 139 13.34 26.96 43.82
C SER A 139 14.36 27.09 42.68
N GLY A 140 14.59 26.03 41.91
CA GLY A 140 15.64 25.99 40.88
C GLY A 140 17.06 25.80 41.43
N LEU A 141 17.27 25.83 42.75
CA LEU A 141 18.57 25.56 43.37
C LEU A 141 18.93 24.06 43.32
N PHE A 142 17.94 23.18 43.19
CA PHE A 142 18.16 21.74 43.13
C PHE A 142 18.33 21.25 41.68
N PRO A 143 19.47 20.62 41.32
CA PRO A 143 19.74 20.15 39.96
C PRO A 143 18.91 18.90 39.63
N LYS A 144 17.67 19.10 39.18
CA LYS A 144 16.71 18.04 38.88
C LYS A 144 17.04 17.24 37.61
N TYR A 145 17.56 17.92 36.58
CA TYR A 145 17.70 17.35 35.23
C TYR A 145 19.12 16.88 34.90
N ILE A 146 20.13 17.31 35.66
CA ILE A 146 21.54 16.94 35.45
C ILE A 146 21.76 15.46 35.79
N ASN A 147 21.14 15.00 36.88
CA ASN A 147 21.31 13.62 37.37
C ASN A 147 20.36 12.62 36.67
N LYS A 148 19.74 13.01 35.54
CA LYS A 148 18.91 12.09 34.77
C LYS A 148 19.80 11.03 34.13
N LYS A 149 19.42 9.75 34.22
CA LYS A 149 20.18 8.63 33.63
C LYS A 149 20.41 8.80 32.12
N ASP A 150 19.44 9.43 31.45
CA ASP A 150 19.45 9.65 30.01
C ASP A 150 20.05 11.01 29.61
N TYR A 151 20.67 11.73 30.55
CA TYR A 151 21.28 13.02 30.26
C TYR A 151 22.49 12.82 29.34
N GLY A 152 22.49 13.50 28.19
CA GLY A 152 23.54 13.35 27.17
C GLY A 152 23.43 12.08 26.32
N ILE A 153 22.46 11.20 26.55
CA ILE A 153 22.22 10.00 25.74
C ILE A 153 21.18 10.31 24.68
N THR A 154 21.48 9.96 23.43
CA THR A 154 20.51 10.05 22.33
C THR A 154 19.38 9.06 22.56
N PRO A 155 18.10 9.49 22.62
CA PRO A 155 16.98 8.59 22.81
C PRO A 155 16.86 7.53 21.70
N GLU A 156 16.44 6.32 22.06
CA GLU A 156 16.34 5.17 21.14
C GLU A 156 15.47 5.46 19.91
N TYR A 157 14.42 6.26 20.05
CA TYR A 157 13.53 6.57 18.92
C TYR A 157 14.23 7.40 17.83
N ILE A 158 15.22 8.22 18.19
CA ILE A 158 16.00 8.99 17.23
C ILE A 158 16.91 8.04 16.44
N CYS A 159 17.53 7.07 17.10
CA CYS A 159 18.33 6.03 16.44
C CYS A 159 17.48 5.24 15.44
N LYS A 160 16.30 4.76 15.86
CA LYS A 160 15.36 4.04 14.99
C LYS A 160 14.96 4.88 13.76
N ARG A 161 14.64 6.15 13.97
CA ARG A 161 14.29 7.07 12.88
C ARG A 161 15.43 7.26 11.88
N ASN A 162 16.68 7.38 12.35
CA ASN A 162 17.84 7.53 11.48
C ASN A 162 18.10 6.25 10.67
N GLU A 163 17.91 5.07 11.29
CA GLU A 163 18.00 3.78 10.60
C GLU A 163 16.93 3.65 9.51
N ASP A 164 15.69 4.03 9.81
CA ASP A 164 14.59 3.98 8.84
C ASP A 164 14.84 4.91 7.64
N VAL A 165 15.35 6.13 7.90
CA VAL A 165 15.75 7.07 6.84
C VAL A 165 16.87 6.48 5.97
N LYS A 166 17.87 5.84 6.60
CA LYS A 166 18.97 5.22 5.87
C LYS A 166 18.49 4.06 4.99
N LYS A 167 17.63 3.19 5.52
CA LYS A 167 17.02 2.08 4.75
C LYS A 167 16.19 2.60 3.57
N ALA A 168 15.38 3.63 3.79
CA ALA A 168 14.58 4.24 2.72
C ALA A 168 15.46 4.82 1.59
N GLN A 169 16.60 5.43 1.95
CA GLN A 169 17.56 5.93 0.96
C GLN A 169 18.21 4.79 0.18
N GLU A 170 18.65 3.73 0.87
CA GLU A 170 19.25 2.54 0.23
C GLU A 170 18.25 1.86 -0.73
N GLU A 171 16.99 1.73 -0.33
CA GLU A 171 15.92 1.18 -1.19
C GLU A 171 15.69 2.04 -2.44
N TYR A 172 15.67 3.36 -2.29
CA TYR A 172 15.53 4.30 -3.40
C TYR A 172 16.72 4.22 -4.37
N ASP A 173 17.95 4.20 -3.85
CA ASP A 173 19.16 4.09 -4.64
C ASP A 173 19.20 2.74 -5.39
N ASN A 174 18.82 1.64 -4.73
CA ASN A 174 18.68 0.32 -5.35
C ASN A 174 17.63 0.31 -6.46
N TYR A 175 16.47 0.93 -6.25
CA TYR A 175 15.43 1.06 -7.27
C TYR A 175 15.93 1.83 -8.50
N ILE A 176 16.65 2.94 -8.28
CA ILE A 176 17.27 3.71 -9.37
C ILE A 176 18.28 2.83 -10.11
N GLN A 177 19.18 2.14 -9.40
CA GLN A 177 20.18 1.27 -10.01
C GLN A 177 19.54 0.17 -10.85
N GLU A 178 18.48 -0.48 -10.35
CA GLU A 178 17.76 -1.50 -11.10
C GLU A 178 17.07 -0.94 -12.34
N ASN A 179 16.46 0.25 -12.22
CA ASN A 179 15.86 0.92 -13.37
C ASN A 179 16.92 1.32 -14.41
N LEU A 180 18.08 1.81 -13.97
CA LEU A 180 19.22 2.10 -14.84
C LEU A 180 19.77 0.84 -15.49
N LYS A 181 19.89 -0.28 -14.78
CA LYS A 181 20.31 -1.57 -15.34
C LYS A 181 19.33 -2.09 -16.38
N LYS A 182 18.02 -1.94 -16.15
CA LYS A 182 16.96 -2.31 -17.10
C LYS A 182 16.98 -1.45 -18.36
N ALA A 183 17.20 -0.13 -18.18
CA ALA A 183 17.32 0.81 -19.29
C ALA A 183 18.66 0.69 -20.02
N ALA A 184 19.70 0.22 -19.35
CA ALA A 184 21.01 -0.03 -19.96
C ALA A 184 20.91 -1.18 -20.95
N MET A 185 21.36 -0.94 -22.18
CA MET A 185 21.54 -1.98 -23.19
C MET A 185 22.51 -3.04 -22.65
N LYS A 186 22.24 -4.33 -22.91
CA LYS A 186 23.14 -5.41 -22.48
C LYS A 186 24.48 -5.23 -23.18
N ARG A 187 25.55 -5.01 -22.42
CA ARG A 187 26.91 -5.07 -22.95
C ARG A 187 27.27 -6.55 -23.19
N LEU A 188 27.69 -6.87 -24.40
CA LEU A 188 28.23 -8.20 -24.73
C LEU A 188 29.50 -8.43 -23.88
N SER A 189 29.58 -9.57 -23.19
CA SER A 189 30.83 -9.91 -22.49
C SER A 189 31.93 -10.23 -23.49
N ASP A 190 33.19 -10.11 -23.07
CA ASP A 190 34.32 -10.39 -23.95
C ASP A 190 34.32 -11.88 -24.38
N GLU A 191 33.87 -12.78 -23.49
CA GLU A 191 33.68 -14.21 -23.78
C GLU A 191 32.59 -14.46 -24.83
N GLU A 192 31.41 -13.82 -24.67
CA GLU A 192 30.32 -13.92 -25.65
C GLU A 192 30.77 -13.37 -27.02
N ARG A 193 31.57 -12.30 -27.03
CA ARG A 193 32.15 -11.70 -28.25
C ARG A 193 33.07 -12.66 -28.97
N GLU A 194 33.98 -13.30 -28.24
CA GLU A 194 34.91 -14.28 -28.82
C GLU A 194 34.17 -15.50 -29.36
N ALA A 195 33.14 -15.98 -28.66
CA ALA A 195 32.31 -17.09 -29.11
C ALA A 195 31.59 -16.77 -30.43
N VAL A 196 30.99 -15.58 -30.55
CA VAL A 196 30.35 -15.13 -31.81
C VAL A 196 31.37 -15.04 -32.94
N LEU A 197 32.54 -14.47 -32.66
CA LEU A 197 33.60 -14.31 -33.66
C LEU A 197 34.15 -15.65 -34.15
N GLN A 198 34.34 -16.62 -33.25
CA GLN A 198 34.70 -17.98 -33.62
C GLN A 198 33.60 -18.65 -34.46
N GLY A 199 32.34 -18.45 -34.12
CA GLY A 199 31.20 -18.95 -34.89
C GLY A 199 31.16 -18.39 -36.32
N LEU A 200 31.36 -17.08 -36.47
CA LEU A 200 31.43 -16.43 -37.78
C LEU A 200 32.62 -16.92 -38.61
N LYS A 201 33.80 -17.10 -38.01
CA LYS A 201 34.98 -17.64 -38.69
C LYS A 201 34.77 -19.07 -39.16
N LYS A 202 34.15 -19.94 -38.35
CA LYS A 202 33.77 -21.30 -38.75
C LYS A 202 32.79 -21.31 -39.94
N ASN A 203 31.75 -20.48 -39.89
CA ASN A 203 30.79 -20.38 -40.98
C ASN A 203 31.45 -19.87 -42.27
N TRP A 204 32.39 -18.92 -42.15
CA TRP A 204 33.19 -18.47 -43.29
C TRP A 204 34.05 -19.60 -43.88
N GLU A 205 34.70 -20.41 -43.03
CA GLU A 205 35.47 -21.58 -43.47
C GLU A 205 34.61 -22.60 -44.22
N GLU A 206 33.38 -22.85 -43.75
CA GLU A 206 32.42 -23.75 -44.41
C GLU A 206 32.01 -23.24 -45.79
N VAL A 207 31.56 -21.98 -45.89
CA VAL A 207 31.19 -21.33 -47.17
C VAL A 207 32.38 -21.28 -48.12
N HIS A 208 33.58 -20.98 -47.60
CA HIS A 208 34.80 -20.94 -48.38
C HIS A 208 35.19 -22.33 -48.92
N LYS A 209 35.06 -23.38 -48.11
CA LYS A 209 35.27 -24.77 -48.54
C LYS A 209 34.28 -25.18 -49.63
N GLU A 210 33.00 -24.81 -49.50
CA GLU A 210 32.01 -25.05 -50.55
C GLU A 210 32.35 -24.31 -51.84
N PHE A 211 32.79 -23.06 -51.74
CA PHE A 211 33.24 -22.26 -52.88
C PHE A 211 34.46 -22.90 -53.56
N GLN A 212 35.45 -23.37 -52.78
CA GLN A 212 36.61 -24.08 -53.32
C GLN A 212 36.25 -25.40 -54.00
N SER A 213 35.22 -26.10 -53.51
CA SER A 213 34.75 -27.35 -54.11
C SER A 213 33.99 -27.17 -55.43
N LEU A 214 33.74 -25.92 -55.86
CA LEU A 214 33.10 -25.65 -57.14
C LEU A 214 34.00 -26.08 -58.32
N SER A 215 33.36 -26.57 -59.37
CA SER A 215 34.05 -26.91 -60.62
C SER A 215 34.58 -25.66 -61.31
N VAL A 216 35.79 -25.75 -61.88
CA VAL A 216 36.43 -24.69 -62.67
C VAL A 216 35.58 -24.26 -63.88
N PHE A 217 34.80 -25.20 -64.44
CA PHE A 217 33.91 -24.93 -65.58
C PHE A 217 32.52 -24.50 -65.12
N ILE A 218 32.23 -23.21 -65.29
CA ILE A 218 31.00 -22.53 -64.85
C ILE A 218 30.16 -22.08 -66.06
N ASP A 219 29.87 -23.02 -66.96
CA ASP A 219 29.20 -22.69 -68.23
C ASP A 219 27.68 -22.58 -68.08
N SER A 220 27.13 -23.33 -67.11
CA SER A 220 25.68 -23.39 -66.87
C SER A 220 25.19 -22.27 -65.95
N VAL A 221 24.03 -21.67 -66.29
CA VAL A 221 23.35 -20.61 -65.52
C VAL A 221 23.21 -20.93 -64.02
N PRO A 222 22.71 -22.11 -63.59
CA PRO A 222 22.64 -22.47 -62.16
C PRO A 222 24.00 -22.49 -61.47
N LYS A 223 25.08 -22.90 -62.16
CA LYS A 223 26.44 -22.88 -61.59
C LYS A 223 26.91 -21.44 -61.35
N LYS A 224 26.59 -20.51 -62.26
CA LYS A 224 26.88 -19.07 -62.11
C LYS A 224 26.12 -18.46 -60.93
N ILE A 225 24.84 -18.78 -60.80
CA ILE A 225 24.01 -18.29 -59.68
C ILE A 225 24.52 -18.83 -58.35
N ARG A 226 24.88 -20.12 -58.26
CA ARG A 226 25.44 -20.72 -57.04
C ARG A 226 26.74 -20.03 -56.62
N LYS A 227 27.65 -19.81 -57.57
CA LYS A 227 28.89 -19.05 -57.32
C LYS A 227 28.60 -17.65 -56.78
N GLN A 228 27.71 -16.90 -57.43
CA GLN A 228 27.35 -15.55 -56.99
C GLN A 228 26.73 -15.51 -55.59
N LYS A 229 25.96 -16.53 -55.20
CA LYS A 229 25.41 -16.64 -53.84
C LYS A 229 26.53 -16.84 -52.82
N LEU A 230 27.42 -17.80 -53.04
CA LEU A 230 28.55 -18.07 -52.16
C LEU A 230 29.48 -16.85 -52.03
N GLU A 231 29.74 -16.12 -53.12
CA GLU A 231 30.53 -14.87 -53.08
C GLU A 231 29.85 -13.76 -52.27
N LYS A 232 28.52 -13.64 -52.36
CA LYS A 232 27.76 -12.66 -51.57
C LYS A 232 27.79 -13.01 -50.09
N GLU A 233 27.55 -14.27 -49.75
CA GLU A 233 27.59 -14.78 -48.38
C GLU A 233 28.99 -14.62 -47.76
N MET A 234 30.04 -14.94 -48.53
CA MET A 234 31.43 -14.77 -48.09
C MET A 234 31.76 -13.29 -47.79
N LYS A 235 31.35 -12.37 -48.67
CA LYS A 235 31.52 -10.92 -48.46
C LYS A 235 30.73 -10.39 -47.26
N GLN A 236 29.54 -10.94 -47.00
CA GLN A 236 28.75 -10.57 -45.82
C GLN A 236 29.46 -11.00 -44.53
N LEU A 237 29.92 -12.25 -44.47
CA LEU A 237 30.66 -12.75 -43.31
C LEU A 237 31.96 -11.98 -43.06
N GLU A 238 32.70 -11.64 -44.11
CA GLU A 238 33.90 -10.78 -44.00
C GLU A 238 33.58 -9.40 -43.43
N HIS A 239 32.48 -8.79 -43.88
CA HIS A 239 32.02 -7.52 -43.37
C HIS A 239 31.65 -7.62 -41.89
N ASP A 240 30.86 -8.62 -41.51
CA ASP A 240 30.37 -8.81 -40.15
C ASP A 240 31.52 -9.10 -39.16
N ILE A 241 32.48 -9.94 -39.56
CA ILE A 241 33.71 -10.18 -38.77
C ILE A 241 34.48 -8.87 -38.60
N SER A 242 34.64 -8.08 -39.66
CA SER A 242 35.34 -6.79 -39.59
C SER A 242 34.67 -5.82 -38.62
N VAL A 243 33.34 -5.75 -38.62
CA VAL A 243 32.57 -4.88 -37.72
C VAL A 243 32.78 -5.29 -36.25
N ILE A 244 32.71 -6.59 -35.94
CA ILE A 244 32.87 -7.10 -34.57
C ILE A 244 34.33 -7.01 -34.10
N GLU A 245 35.31 -7.20 -34.98
CA GLU A 245 36.73 -7.03 -34.64
C GLU A 245 37.08 -5.58 -34.34
N LYS A 246 36.56 -4.61 -35.12
CA LYS A 246 36.80 -3.18 -34.93
C LYS A 246 36.18 -2.65 -33.63
N HIS A 247 35.01 -3.15 -33.24
CA HIS A 247 34.29 -2.66 -32.06
C HIS A 247 34.50 -3.57 -30.85
N LYS A 248 35.33 -3.11 -29.90
CA LYS A 248 35.61 -3.83 -28.65
C LYS A 248 34.39 -3.90 -27.70
N ILE A 249 33.57 -2.85 -27.67
CA ILE A 249 32.38 -2.76 -26.82
C ILE A 249 31.16 -2.72 -27.71
N ILE A 250 30.29 -3.73 -27.57
CA ILE A 250 29.05 -3.86 -28.33
C ILE A 250 27.89 -3.88 -27.33
N TYR A 251 26.89 -3.04 -27.60
CA TYR A 251 25.65 -2.98 -26.83
C TYR A 251 24.52 -3.60 -27.63
N ILE A 252 23.79 -4.51 -27.00
CA ILE A 252 22.62 -5.18 -27.58
C ILE A 252 21.37 -4.54 -26.98
N ALA A 253 20.50 -4.04 -27.84
CA ALA A 253 19.18 -3.58 -27.42
C ALA A 253 18.37 -4.77 -26.89
N ASN A 254 17.87 -4.67 -25.66
CA ASN A 254 16.96 -5.66 -25.10
C ASN A 254 15.61 -5.54 -25.83
N LYS A 255 15.12 -6.65 -26.41
CA LYS A 255 13.86 -6.72 -27.15
C LYS A 255 12.73 -7.21 -26.24
#